data_AF-I1HEK1-F1
#
_entry.id   AF-I1HEK1-F1
#
_cell.length_a   1.000
_cell.length_b   1.000
_cell.length_c   1.000
_cell.angle_alpha   90.00
_cell.angle_beta   90.00
_cell.angle_gamma   90.00
#
_symmetry.space_group_name_H-M   'P 1'
#
loop_
_entity.id
_entity.type
_entity.pdbx_description
1 polymer ?
#
loop_
_entity_poly.entity_id
_entity_poly.type
_entity_poly.pdbx_seq_one_letter_code
_entity_poly.pdbx_strand_id
1 'polypeptide(L)'
;MASAMELSLLNPTVHHHGIAGKAASQLPARRAFSAVRFRVRASAAAPPAAKPGSPKKRGKTEVNESLLTPRFYTTDFDEMEQLFNAEINKQLNQDEFDALLQEFKTDYNQTHFIRNPEFKEAADKMQGPLRQIFVEFLERSCTAEFSGFLLYKELGRRLKKTNPVVAEIFSLMSRDEARHAGFLNKGLSDFNLALDLGFLTKARKYTFFKPKFIFYATYLSEKIGYWRYITIFRHLKANPEYQVYPIFKYFENWCQDENRHGDFFSALLKAQPQFLNDWKAKLWSRFFCLSVYVTMYLNDCQRTAFYEGIGLNTKEFDMHVIIETNRTTARIFPAVPDVENPEFKRKLDRMVDINTKILAIGESTDMPVVKNLKRVPLIAQLVSEIIAAYLMPPIESGSVDFAEFEPKLVY
;
A
#
# COMPACT_ATOMS: atom_id res chain seq x y z
N MET A 1 -2.35 -4.11 -0.56
CA MET A 1 -1.11 -3.59 0.11
C MET A 1 -1.07 -2.08 0.52
N ALA A 2 -2.09 -1.24 0.26
CA ALA A 2 -1.94 0.23 0.18
C ALA A 2 -1.79 1.06 1.48
N SER A 3 -2.31 0.62 2.63
CA SER A 3 -2.45 1.49 3.81
C SER A 3 -1.50 1.19 4.98
N ALA A 4 -0.93 -0.02 5.03
CA ALA A 4 -0.26 -0.51 6.24
C ALA A 4 1.27 -0.41 6.22
N MET A 5 1.89 -0.29 5.05
CA MET A 5 3.35 -0.34 4.90
C MET A 5 4.04 1.03 4.86
N GLU A 6 3.32 2.15 5.05
CA GLU A 6 3.87 3.52 5.08
C GLU A 6 4.66 3.83 6.39
N LEU A 7 5.25 2.80 6.99
CA LEU A 7 5.85 2.78 8.32
C LEU A 7 7.34 3.15 8.27
N SER A 8 7.63 4.46 8.26
CA SER A 8 9.00 5.00 8.32
C SER A 8 9.15 6.06 9.43
N LEU A 9 9.13 5.62 10.69
CA LEU A 9 9.39 6.49 11.86
C LEU A 9 10.87 6.65 12.22
N LEU A 10 11.80 5.98 11.52
CA LEU A 10 13.23 6.07 11.80
C LEU A 10 14.04 6.15 10.50
N ASN A 11 14.51 7.36 10.16
CA ASN A 11 15.66 7.52 9.28
C ASN A 11 16.40 8.83 9.60
N PRO A 12 17.48 8.80 10.43
CA PRO A 12 18.31 9.97 10.65
C PRO A 12 19.11 10.27 9.37
N THR A 13 19.06 11.52 8.90
CA THR A 13 19.82 11.98 7.74
C THR A 13 21.33 11.99 8.03
N VAL A 14 22.02 10.90 7.71
CA VAL A 14 23.49 10.83 7.74
C VAL A 14 24.04 11.10 6.34
N HIS A 15 24.50 12.33 6.12
CA HIS A 15 25.25 12.68 4.92
C HIS A 15 26.66 12.07 4.96
N HIS A 16 26.88 10.95 4.27
CA HIS A 16 28.24 10.48 4.01
C HIS A 16 28.88 11.29 2.87
N HIS A 17 29.79 12.19 3.21
CA HIS A 17 30.75 12.76 2.25
C HIS A 17 31.87 11.75 1.99
N GLY A 18 31.75 11.00 0.89
CA GLY A 18 32.81 10.13 0.39
C GLY A 18 33.80 10.89 -0.51
N ILE A 19 34.99 11.19 0.01
CA ILE A 19 36.09 11.78 -0.79
C ILE A 19 36.68 10.67 -1.67
N ALA A 20 36.61 10.83 -3.00
CA ALA A 20 37.26 9.94 -3.96
C ALA A 20 38.47 10.63 -4.60
N GLY A 21 39.66 10.05 -4.38
CA GLY A 21 40.92 10.58 -4.91
C GLY A 21 41.06 10.39 -6.43
N LYS A 22 41.71 11.35 -7.09
CA LYS A 22 42.09 11.25 -8.50
C LYS A 22 43.34 10.38 -8.66
N ALA A 23 43.29 9.40 -9.57
CA ALA A 23 44.46 8.86 -10.25
C ALA A 23 44.37 9.24 -11.73
N ALA A 24 45.50 9.62 -12.34
CA ALA A 24 45.55 10.15 -13.71
C ALA A 24 46.36 9.24 -14.64
N SER A 25 45.99 9.19 -15.92
CA SER A 25 46.86 8.65 -16.98
C SER A 25 46.67 9.39 -18.32
N GLN A 26 47.81 9.64 -18.97
CA GLN A 26 48.02 10.28 -20.28
C GLN A 26 48.11 9.20 -21.37
N LEU A 27 48.00 9.41 -22.69
CA LEU A 27 47.74 10.51 -23.67
C LEU A 27 47.39 9.78 -25.02
N PRO A 28 47.40 10.36 -26.26
CA PRO A 28 47.26 11.72 -26.77
C PRO A 28 46.20 11.93 -27.88
N ALA A 29 46.09 13.16 -28.36
CA ALA A 29 45.16 13.69 -29.36
C ALA A 29 45.33 13.26 -30.84
N ARG A 30 44.30 13.54 -31.67
CA ARG A 30 44.43 13.92 -33.10
C ARG A 30 43.36 14.93 -33.54
N ARG A 31 43.58 15.57 -34.70
CA ARG A 31 43.08 16.92 -35.07
C ARG A 31 41.73 16.99 -35.82
N ALA A 32 41.16 18.19 -35.77
CA ALA A 32 39.99 18.73 -36.45
C ALA A 32 39.95 18.59 -37.99
N PHE A 33 38.76 18.81 -38.57
CA PHE A 33 38.55 19.66 -39.76
C PHE A 33 37.14 20.28 -39.80
N SER A 34 36.99 21.37 -40.55
CA SER A 34 35.77 22.18 -40.71
C SER A 34 35.34 22.23 -42.19
N ALA A 35 34.04 22.28 -42.47
CA ALA A 35 33.51 22.68 -43.78
C ALA A 35 32.09 23.28 -43.63
N VAL A 36 31.73 24.20 -44.54
CA VAL A 36 30.59 25.12 -44.46
C VAL A 36 30.00 25.33 -45.88
N ARG A 37 28.71 25.72 -45.98
CA ARG A 37 27.94 26.13 -47.19
C ARG A 37 27.46 24.98 -48.13
N PHE A 38 26.44 25.13 -48.98
CA PHE A 38 25.54 26.27 -49.33
C PHE A 38 24.07 25.83 -49.58
N ARG A 39 23.24 26.67 -50.21
CA ARG A 39 21.75 26.71 -50.16
C ARG A 39 21.13 26.72 -51.57
N VAL A 40 19.98 26.05 -51.78
CA VAL A 40 19.07 26.23 -52.95
C VAL A 40 17.60 26.22 -52.49
N ARG A 41 16.69 26.87 -53.23
CA ARG A 41 15.28 27.15 -52.81
C ARG A 41 14.27 27.01 -53.96
N ALA A 42 13.02 26.66 -53.59
CA ALA A 42 11.74 26.66 -54.33
C ALA A 42 11.40 25.35 -55.12
N SER A 43 10.14 24.99 -55.39
CA SER A 43 8.85 25.67 -55.11
C SER A 43 7.62 24.73 -54.93
N ALA A 44 6.50 25.32 -54.49
CA ALA A 44 5.07 24.98 -54.64
C ALA A 44 4.54 23.51 -54.76
N ALA A 45 3.68 23.08 -53.81
CA ALA A 45 2.22 22.85 -54.01
C ALA A 45 1.52 22.18 -52.79
N ALA A 46 0.28 22.60 -52.50
CA ALA A 46 -0.83 22.02 -51.68
C ALA A 46 -0.58 21.18 -50.38
N PRO A 47 -1.35 21.40 -49.30
CA PRO A 47 -1.22 20.63 -48.05
C PRO A 47 -2.12 19.38 -47.98
N PRO A 48 -1.59 18.21 -47.55
CA PRO A 48 -2.40 17.08 -47.11
C PRO A 48 -2.80 17.21 -45.62
N ALA A 49 -3.90 16.56 -45.24
CA ALA A 49 -4.62 16.76 -43.98
C ALA A 49 -3.80 16.54 -42.69
N ALA A 50 -4.21 17.26 -41.63
CA ALA A 50 -3.63 17.14 -40.30
C ALA A 50 -3.79 15.72 -39.73
N LYS A 51 -2.67 15.10 -39.35
CA LYS A 51 -2.67 13.84 -38.58
C LYS A 51 -3.20 14.11 -37.16
N PRO A 52 -3.91 13.16 -36.52
CA PRO A 52 -4.34 13.32 -35.13
C PRO A 52 -3.14 13.61 -34.23
N GLY A 53 -3.28 14.64 -33.39
CA GLY A 53 -2.20 15.09 -32.51
C GLY A 53 -1.77 13.99 -31.54
N SER A 54 -0.48 13.78 -31.41
CA SER A 54 0.08 12.95 -30.34
C SER A 54 -0.32 13.54 -28.97
N PRO A 55 -0.65 12.70 -27.97
CA PRO A 55 -1.06 13.19 -26.67
C PRO A 55 0.06 14.03 -26.04
N LYS A 56 -0.27 15.26 -25.64
CA LYS A 56 0.66 16.18 -24.98
C LYS A 56 1.21 15.49 -23.73
N LYS A 57 2.51 15.18 -23.72
CA LYS A 57 3.23 14.86 -22.47
C LYS A 57 3.10 16.07 -21.54
N ARG A 58 2.26 15.93 -20.51
CA ARG A 58 2.25 16.86 -19.37
C ARG A 58 3.64 16.79 -18.72
N GLY A 59 4.22 17.94 -18.40
CA GLY A 59 5.56 18.00 -17.82
C GLY A 59 5.62 17.19 -16.52
N LYS A 60 6.81 16.67 -16.19
CA LYS A 60 7.03 15.98 -14.91
C LYS A 60 6.69 16.94 -13.76
N THR A 61 5.53 16.75 -13.14
CA THR A 61 5.36 17.15 -11.75
C THR A 61 6.18 16.16 -10.94
N GLU A 62 7.24 16.60 -10.29
CA GLU A 62 7.91 15.75 -9.31
C GLU A 62 6.89 15.47 -8.20
N VAL A 63 6.54 14.19 -8.03
CA VAL A 63 5.73 13.76 -6.90
C VAL A 63 6.58 14.02 -5.66
N ASN A 64 6.19 15.00 -4.85
CA ASN A 64 6.81 15.23 -3.55
C ASN A 64 6.70 13.94 -2.74
N GLU A 65 7.83 13.24 -2.56
CA GLU A 65 7.90 11.99 -1.79
C GLU A 65 7.51 12.26 -0.33
N SER A 66 6.25 11.97 0.00
CA SER A 66 5.75 12.07 1.36
C SER A 66 5.92 10.74 2.10
N LEU A 67 5.59 10.72 3.40
CA LEU A 67 5.40 9.46 4.12
C LEU A 67 4.23 8.65 3.53
N LEU A 68 3.22 9.36 3.00
CA LEU A 68 1.89 8.90 2.59
C LEU A 68 1.78 8.58 1.08
N THR A 69 2.91 8.27 0.44
CA THR A 69 3.02 7.96 -1.00
C THR A 69 3.39 6.49 -1.17
N PRO A 70 2.65 5.68 -1.95
CA PRO A 70 2.91 4.24 -2.12
C PRO A 70 4.35 3.95 -2.54
N ARG A 71 4.98 2.95 -1.89
CA ARG A 71 6.39 2.56 -2.09
C ARG A 71 6.49 1.14 -2.63
N PHE A 72 7.62 0.85 -3.26
CA PHE A 72 8.00 -0.49 -3.67
C PHE A 72 8.83 -1.16 -2.57
N TYR A 73 8.50 -2.40 -2.21
CA TYR A 73 9.14 -3.10 -1.09
C TYR A 73 10.06 -4.23 -1.54
N THR A 74 11.08 -4.50 -0.73
CA THR A 74 11.97 -5.66 -0.83
C THR A 74 12.29 -6.18 0.57
N THR A 75 12.71 -7.43 0.67
CA THR A 75 13.00 -8.10 1.93
C THR A 75 14.37 -8.78 1.92
N ASP A 76 14.78 -9.24 3.09
CA ASP A 76 15.83 -10.25 3.24
C ASP A 76 15.30 -11.59 2.71
N PHE A 77 15.76 -12.01 1.53
CA PHE A 77 15.29 -13.24 0.89
C PHE A 77 15.95 -14.49 1.47
N ASP A 78 17.17 -14.37 2.00
CA ASP A 78 17.89 -15.49 2.59
C ASP A 78 17.27 -15.83 3.96
N GLU A 79 16.87 -14.81 4.75
CA GLU A 79 16.05 -14.99 5.95
C GLU A 79 14.66 -15.56 5.63
N MET A 80 13.99 -15.13 4.55
CA MET A 80 12.74 -15.76 4.08
C MET A 80 12.92 -17.24 3.73
N GLU A 81 14.00 -17.60 3.02
CA GLU A 81 14.30 -19.00 2.70
C GLU A 81 14.53 -19.82 3.97
N GLN A 82 15.22 -19.30 4.99
CA GLN A 82 15.38 -19.99 6.28
C GLN A 82 14.04 -20.18 7.02
N LEU A 83 13.17 -19.17 7.03
CA LEU A 83 11.86 -19.22 7.72
C LEU A 83 10.91 -20.29 7.12
N PHE A 84 11.05 -20.60 5.82
CA PHE A 84 10.21 -21.57 5.11
C PHE A 84 10.88 -22.92 4.82
N ASN A 85 12.15 -23.10 5.19
CA ASN A 85 12.84 -24.37 5.05
C ASN A 85 12.32 -25.39 6.09
N ALA A 86 11.68 -26.47 5.64
CA ALA A 86 11.12 -27.51 6.52
C ALA A 86 12.18 -28.36 7.27
N GLU A 87 13.44 -28.32 6.85
CA GLU A 87 14.55 -28.92 7.61
C GLU A 87 14.89 -28.06 8.84
N ILE A 88 14.79 -26.73 8.72
CA ILE A 88 15.13 -25.73 9.74
C ILE A 88 13.93 -25.41 10.64
N ASN A 89 12.79 -25.04 10.05
CA ASN A 89 11.58 -24.67 10.77
C ASN A 89 10.60 -25.85 10.87
N LYS A 90 10.47 -26.41 12.08
CA LYS A 90 9.53 -27.51 12.37
C LYS A 90 8.11 -27.05 12.70
N GLN A 91 7.85 -25.74 12.76
CA GLN A 91 6.53 -25.17 13.01
C GLN A 91 5.72 -24.92 11.73
N LEU A 92 6.24 -25.30 10.56
CA LEU A 92 5.51 -25.21 9.29
C LEU A 92 4.38 -26.26 9.26
N ASN A 93 3.14 -25.79 9.28
CA ASN A 93 1.96 -26.64 9.12
C ASN A 93 1.72 -26.93 7.63
N GLN A 94 2.32 -28.01 7.12
CA GLN A 94 2.29 -28.32 5.69
C GLN A 94 0.87 -28.62 5.19
N ASP A 95 0.03 -29.29 5.99
CA ASP A 95 -1.36 -29.60 5.64
C ASP A 95 -2.22 -28.33 5.48
N GLU A 96 -2.01 -27.32 6.35
CA GLU A 96 -2.67 -26.00 6.24
C GLU A 96 -2.20 -25.24 4.99
N PHE A 97 -0.91 -25.30 4.65
CA PHE A 97 -0.41 -24.71 3.41
C PHE A 97 -0.92 -25.44 2.16
N ASP A 98 -1.04 -26.77 2.18
CA ASP A 98 -1.58 -27.54 1.05
C ASP A 98 -3.07 -27.28 0.85
N ALA A 99 -3.85 -27.14 1.93
CA ALA A 99 -5.25 -26.72 1.86
C ALA A 99 -5.40 -25.30 1.28
N LEU A 100 -4.61 -24.34 1.77
CA LEU A 100 -4.56 -22.98 1.21
C LEU A 100 -4.16 -22.98 -0.27
N LEU A 101 -3.21 -23.83 -0.67
CA LEU A 101 -2.81 -23.95 -2.08
C LEU A 101 -3.98 -24.40 -2.99
N GLN A 102 -4.86 -25.30 -2.53
CA GLN A 102 -6.04 -25.68 -3.31
C GLN A 102 -7.06 -24.54 -3.44
N GLU A 103 -7.27 -23.78 -2.36
CA GLU A 103 -8.14 -22.59 -2.36
C GLU A 103 -7.64 -21.53 -3.38
N PHE A 104 -6.33 -21.24 -3.38
CA PHE A 104 -5.72 -20.32 -4.37
C PHE A 104 -5.76 -20.85 -5.82
N LYS A 105 -5.65 -22.18 -6.00
CA LYS A 105 -5.72 -22.84 -7.32
C LYS A 105 -7.13 -22.82 -7.92
N THR A 106 -8.16 -22.82 -7.08
CA THR A 106 -9.57 -22.86 -7.53
C THR A 106 -10.00 -21.57 -8.24
N ASP A 107 -9.37 -20.44 -7.92
CA ASP A 107 -9.46 -19.17 -8.67
C ASP A 107 -10.90 -18.73 -9.02
N TYR A 108 -11.77 -18.69 -8.02
CA TYR A 108 -13.18 -18.29 -8.14
C TYR A 108 -13.41 -16.96 -8.89
N ASN A 109 -12.38 -16.10 -8.95
CA ASN A 109 -12.42 -14.77 -9.56
C ASN A 109 -11.84 -14.70 -10.99
N GLN A 110 -11.45 -15.84 -11.59
CA GLN A 110 -10.83 -15.90 -12.92
C GLN A 110 -11.57 -15.09 -14.01
N THR A 111 -12.90 -15.16 -14.02
CA THR A 111 -13.78 -14.50 -15.00
C THR A 111 -14.45 -13.23 -14.47
N HIS A 112 -14.23 -12.86 -13.20
CA HIS A 112 -14.98 -11.78 -12.56
C HIS A 112 -14.60 -10.39 -13.09
N PHE A 113 -13.32 -10.15 -13.37
CA PHE A 113 -12.77 -8.82 -13.71
C PHE A 113 -12.98 -8.41 -15.18
N ILE A 114 -14.16 -8.71 -15.73
CA ILE A 114 -14.60 -8.33 -17.09
C ILE A 114 -15.35 -6.99 -17.00
N ARG A 115 -14.92 -6.02 -17.80
CA ARG A 115 -15.48 -4.66 -17.83
C ARG A 115 -16.65 -4.57 -18.81
N ASN A 116 -17.63 -3.73 -18.50
CA ASN A 116 -18.77 -3.40 -19.37
C ASN A 116 -18.68 -1.94 -19.88
N PRO A 117 -19.55 -1.49 -20.79
CA PRO A 117 -19.55 -0.11 -21.29
C PRO A 117 -19.83 0.98 -20.24
N GLU A 118 -20.52 0.65 -19.13
CA GLU A 118 -20.88 1.60 -18.06
C GLU A 118 -19.66 2.35 -17.51
N PHE A 119 -18.50 1.68 -17.47
CA PHE A 119 -17.24 2.24 -17.00
C PHE A 119 -16.86 3.52 -17.74
N LYS A 120 -16.87 3.47 -19.08
CA LYS A 120 -16.48 4.60 -19.91
C LYS A 120 -17.50 5.74 -19.81
N GLU A 121 -18.78 5.41 -19.83
CA GLU A 121 -19.85 6.40 -19.64
C GLU A 121 -19.75 7.13 -18.29
N ALA A 122 -19.46 6.42 -17.21
CA ALA A 122 -19.28 7.03 -15.89
C ALA A 122 -18.05 7.95 -15.85
N ALA A 123 -16.92 7.51 -16.43
CA ALA A 123 -15.72 8.35 -16.53
C ALA A 123 -15.93 9.61 -17.38
N ASP A 124 -16.77 9.58 -18.41
CA ASP A 124 -17.08 10.75 -19.24
C ASP A 124 -18.08 11.70 -18.56
N LYS A 125 -18.98 11.19 -17.71
CA LYS A 125 -19.86 12.00 -16.85
C LYS A 125 -19.12 12.68 -15.69
N MET A 126 -18.01 12.10 -15.22
CA MET A 126 -17.26 12.60 -14.05
C MET A 126 -16.37 13.81 -14.38
N GLN A 127 -16.67 14.96 -13.77
CA GLN A 127 -16.02 16.25 -14.02
C GLN A 127 -15.51 16.93 -12.72
N GLY A 128 -14.80 18.05 -12.86
CA GLY A 128 -14.42 18.91 -11.74
C GLY A 128 -13.48 18.24 -10.72
N PRO A 129 -13.50 18.69 -9.44
CA PRO A 129 -12.65 18.16 -8.37
C PRO A 129 -12.81 16.66 -8.15
N LEU A 130 -14.04 16.13 -8.23
CA LEU A 130 -14.32 14.71 -8.08
C LEU A 130 -13.52 13.85 -9.08
N ARG A 131 -13.42 14.30 -10.35
CA ARG A 131 -12.61 13.61 -11.36
C ARG A 131 -11.13 13.52 -10.96
N GLN A 132 -10.56 14.59 -10.41
CA GLN A 132 -9.17 14.61 -9.99
C GLN A 132 -8.92 13.67 -8.80
N ILE A 133 -9.80 13.73 -7.78
CA ILE A 133 -9.74 12.88 -6.59
C ILE A 133 -9.87 11.40 -6.98
N PHE A 134 -10.79 11.07 -7.88
CA PHE A 134 -11.01 9.69 -8.33
C PHE A 134 -9.84 9.15 -9.15
N VAL A 135 -9.21 9.99 -9.99
CA VAL A 135 -7.96 9.63 -10.68
C VAL A 135 -6.82 9.39 -9.68
N GLU A 136 -6.64 10.25 -8.67
CA GLU A 136 -5.62 10.04 -7.62
C GLU A 136 -5.85 8.71 -6.89
N PHE A 137 -7.10 8.39 -6.54
CA PHE A 137 -7.48 7.09 -5.95
C PHE A 137 -7.04 5.92 -6.85
N LEU A 138 -7.40 5.94 -8.14
CA LEU A 138 -7.03 4.88 -9.09
C LEU A 138 -5.50 4.76 -9.25
N GLU A 139 -4.77 5.87 -9.35
CA GLU A 139 -3.29 5.87 -9.50
C GLU A 139 -2.60 5.31 -8.24
N ARG A 140 -3.03 5.73 -7.05
CA ARG A 140 -2.47 5.27 -5.76
C ARG A 140 -2.75 3.79 -5.54
N SER A 141 -4.00 3.35 -5.69
CA SER A 141 -4.37 1.94 -5.55
C SER A 141 -3.62 1.08 -6.57
N CYS A 142 -3.57 1.48 -7.84
CA CYS A 142 -2.87 0.69 -8.87
C CYS A 142 -1.38 0.51 -8.55
N THR A 143 -0.74 1.57 -8.03
CA THR A 143 0.67 1.53 -7.59
C THR A 143 0.88 0.61 -6.38
N ALA A 144 -0.07 0.56 -5.46
CA ALA A 144 0.01 -0.28 -4.26
C ALA A 144 -0.11 -1.78 -4.58
N GLU A 145 -1.11 -2.18 -5.36
CA GLU A 145 -1.29 -3.61 -5.70
C GLU A 145 -0.16 -4.08 -6.63
N PHE A 146 0.31 -3.19 -7.53
CA PHE A 146 1.51 -3.46 -8.34
C PHE A 146 2.78 -3.62 -7.48
N SER A 147 2.86 -2.97 -6.31
CA SER A 147 3.95 -3.18 -5.35
C SER A 147 3.90 -4.57 -4.72
N GLY A 148 2.71 -5.01 -4.30
CA GLY A 148 2.47 -6.37 -3.75
C GLY A 148 2.84 -7.46 -4.75
N PHE A 149 2.30 -7.38 -5.96
CA PHE A 149 2.65 -8.25 -7.10
C PHE A 149 4.16 -8.49 -7.23
N LEU A 150 4.97 -7.43 -7.16
CA LEU A 150 6.41 -7.52 -7.39
C LEU A 150 7.16 -8.23 -6.26
N LEU A 151 6.74 -8.00 -5.01
CA LEU A 151 7.30 -8.68 -3.85
C LEU A 151 6.95 -10.17 -3.88
N TYR A 152 5.66 -10.50 -4.08
CA TYR A 152 5.18 -11.88 -4.06
C TYR A 152 5.74 -12.69 -5.23
N LYS A 153 5.88 -12.08 -6.42
CA LYS A 153 6.51 -12.72 -7.59
C LYS A 153 7.97 -13.09 -7.33
N GLU A 154 8.75 -12.25 -6.64
CA GLU A 154 10.14 -12.58 -6.29
C GLU A 154 10.20 -13.63 -5.18
N LEU A 155 9.32 -13.58 -4.17
CA LEU A 155 9.20 -14.62 -3.14
C LEU A 155 8.87 -16.00 -3.75
N GLY A 156 7.85 -16.07 -4.62
CA GLY A 156 7.49 -17.30 -5.33
C GLY A 156 8.60 -17.83 -6.24
N ARG A 157 9.44 -16.95 -6.79
CA ARG A 157 10.63 -17.36 -7.56
C ARG A 157 11.75 -17.91 -6.67
N ARG A 158 12.00 -17.29 -5.52
CA ARG A 158 13.07 -17.64 -4.56
C ARG A 158 12.78 -18.96 -3.85
N LEU A 159 11.62 -19.03 -3.21
CA LEU A 159 11.23 -20.15 -2.35
C LEU A 159 11.00 -21.47 -3.10
N LYS A 160 10.95 -21.48 -4.44
CA LYS A 160 10.60 -22.64 -5.26
C LYS A 160 11.44 -23.91 -4.98
N LYS A 161 12.69 -23.78 -4.52
CA LYS A 161 13.53 -24.92 -4.11
C LYS A 161 13.40 -25.29 -2.64
N THR A 162 13.02 -24.33 -1.80
CA THR A 162 13.08 -24.42 -0.34
C THR A 162 11.73 -24.84 0.25
N ASN A 163 10.64 -24.33 -0.30
CA ASN A 163 9.27 -24.76 -0.03
C ASN A 163 8.41 -24.54 -1.30
N PRO A 164 8.26 -25.58 -2.15
CA PRO A 164 7.54 -25.46 -3.42
C PRO A 164 6.07 -25.03 -3.27
N VAL A 165 5.41 -25.41 -2.17
CA VAL A 165 3.99 -25.12 -1.90
C VAL A 165 3.81 -23.65 -1.55
N VAL A 166 4.55 -23.14 -0.56
CA VAL A 166 4.56 -21.71 -0.20
C VAL A 166 4.98 -20.84 -1.40
N ALA A 167 5.93 -21.31 -2.22
CA ALA A 167 6.34 -20.63 -3.45
C ALA A 167 5.23 -20.57 -4.52
N GLU A 168 4.42 -21.62 -4.65
CA GLU A 168 3.28 -21.64 -5.55
C GLU A 168 2.15 -20.72 -5.04
N ILE A 169 1.87 -20.69 -3.73
CA ILE A 169 0.91 -19.75 -3.14
C ILE A 169 1.34 -18.30 -3.40
N PHE A 170 2.59 -17.92 -3.14
CA PHE A 170 3.10 -16.58 -3.48
C PHE A 170 2.99 -16.27 -4.98
N SER A 171 3.16 -17.27 -5.84
CA SER A 171 3.00 -17.11 -7.30
C SER A 171 1.53 -16.84 -7.69
N LEU A 172 0.57 -17.54 -7.06
CA LEU A 172 -0.87 -17.34 -7.28
C LEU A 172 -1.37 -16.02 -6.66
N MET A 173 -0.88 -15.65 -5.48
CA MET A 173 -1.13 -14.33 -4.89
C MET A 173 -0.60 -13.21 -5.80
N SER A 174 0.56 -13.41 -6.45
CA SER A 174 1.07 -12.45 -7.46
C SER A 174 0.21 -12.38 -8.73
N ARG A 175 -0.51 -13.46 -9.12
CA ARG A 175 -1.49 -13.42 -10.22
C ARG A 175 -2.65 -12.51 -9.86
N ASP A 176 -3.16 -12.61 -8.63
CA ASP A 176 -4.30 -11.84 -8.16
C ASP A 176 -3.95 -10.34 -8.09
N GLU A 177 -2.83 -9.99 -7.46
CA GLU A 177 -2.32 -8.62 -7.39
C GLU A 177 -2.04 -8.00 -8.79
N ALA A 178 -1.54 -8.80 -9.74
CA ALA A 178 -1.37 -8.36 -11.12
C ALA A 178 -2.72 -8.12 -11.84
N ARG A 179 -3.74 -8.92 -11.52
CA ARG A 179 -5.12 -8.77 -12.03
C ARG A 179 -5.76 -7.50 -11.47
N HIS A 180 -5.63 -7.28 -10.17
CA HIS A 180 -6.06 -6.09 -9.42
C HIS A 180 -5.43 -4.80 -9.98
N ALA A 181 -4.10 -4.73 -10.01
CA ALA A 181 -3.36 -3.59 -10.58
C ALA A 181 -3.74 -3.35 -12.05
N GLY A 182 -3.89 -4.42 -12.84
CA GLY A 182 -4.31 -4.36 -14.24
C GLY A 182 -5.75 -3.85 -14.43
N PHE A 183 -6.66 -4.17 -13.51
CA PHE A 183 -8.05 -3.68 -13.53
C PHE A 183 -8.12 -2.19 -13.21
N LEU A 184 -7.37 -1.73 -12.20
CA LEU A 184 -7.23 -0.31 -11.85
C LEU A 184 -6.60 0.51 -12.99
N ASN A 185 -5.54 -0.01 -13.63
CA ASN A 185 -4.89 0.67 -14.76
C ASN A 185 -5.79 0.76 -16.00
N LYS A 186 -6.61 -0.27 -16.25
CA LYS A 186 -7.69 -0.20 -17.26
C LYS A 186 -8.72 0.88 -16.89
N GLY A 187 -9.01 1.07 -15.60
CA GLY A 187 -9.86 2.16 -15.12
C GLY A 187 -9.30 3.54 -15.48
N LEU A 188 -8.00 3.77 -15.25
CA LEU A 188 -7.33 5.03 -15.64
C LEU A 188 -7.46 5.32 -17.14
N SER A 189 -7.49 4.29 -17.98
CA SER A 189 -7.61 4.44 -19.44
C SER A 189 -8.91 5.14 -19.87
N ASP A 190 -10.00 4.98 -19.12
CA ASP A 190 -11.26 5.67 -19.40
C ASP A 190 -11.13 7.18 -19.20
N PHE A 191 -10.29 7.59 -18.26
CA PHE A 191 -9.95 8.99 -17.99
C PHE A 191 -8.89 9.55 -18.97
N ASN A 192 -8.44 8.73 -19.94
CA ASN A 192 -7.34 8.96 -20.88
C ASN A 192 -5.95 9.00 -20.21
N LEU A 193 -5.75 8.23 -19.15
CA LEU A 193 -4.50 8.08 -18.41
C LEU A 193 -4.06 6.62 -18.40
N ALA A 194 -2.76 6.35 -18.21
CA ALA A 194 -2.25 5.00 -18.03
C ALA A 194 -0.93 5.03 -17.27
N LEU A 195 -0.77 4.12 -16.31
CA LEU A 195 0.50 3.88 -15.65
C LEU A 195 1.32 2.87 -16.47
N ASP A 196 2.55 3.26 -16.81
CA ASP A 196 3.52 2.34 -17.41
C ASP A 196 4.14 1.46 -16.31
N LEU A 197 3.45 0.37 -16.00
CA LEU A 197 3.88 -0.64 -15.03
C LEU A 197 5.25 -1.27 -15.40
N GLY A 198 5.59 -1.31 -16.69
CA GLY A 198 6.88 -1.78 -17.20
C GLY A 198 8.02 -0.79 -16.92
N PHE A 199 7.75 0.51 -17.00
CA PHE A 199 8.66 1.56 -16.57
C PHE A 199 8.79 1.63 -15.05
N LEU A 200 7.69 1.60 -14.29
CA LEU A 200 7.71 1.51 -12.83
C LEU A 200 8.57 0.32 -12.36
N THR A 201 8.55 -0.78 -13.10
CA THR A 201 9.38 -1.95 -12.80
C THR A 201 10.89 -1.67 -12.83
N LYS A 202 11.34 -0.74 -13.66
CA LYS A 202 12.76 -0.40 -13.87
C LYS A 202 13.20 0.84 -13.08
N ALA A 203 12.28 1.77 -12.83
CA ALA A 203 12.56 3.07 -12.21
C ALA A 203 12.27 3.13 -10.70
N ARG A 204 11.65 2.09 -10.12
CA ARG A 204 11.30 2.03 -8.70
C ARG A 204 12.52 2.13 -7.78
N LYS A 205 12.40 2.96 -6.74
CA LYS A 205 13.22 2.87 -5.52
C LYS A 205 12.60 1.83 -4.60
N TYR A 206 13.40 0.88 -4.12
CA TYR A 206 12.95 -0.08 -3.11
C TYR A 206 13.12 0.47 -1.69
N THR A 207 12.15 0.17 -0.85
CA THR A 207 12.23 0.30 0.61
C THR A 207 12.42 -1.10 1.19
N PHE A 208 13.47 -1.29 1.99
CA PHE A 208 13.78 -2.59 2.60
C PHE A 208 13.01 -2.75 3.92
N PHE A 209 12.37 -3.90 4.10
CA PHE A 209 11.84 -4.35 5.39
C PHE A 209 12.35 -5.75 5.73
N LYS A 210 12.56 -6.03 7.02
CA LYS A 210 12.87 -7.38 7.49
C LYS A 210 11.64 -8.29 7.38
N PRO A 211 11.79 -9.61 7.14
CA PRO A 211 10.68 -10.57 7.01
C PRO A 211 9.63 -10.48 8.11
N LYS A 212 10.06 -10.36 9.38
CA LYS A 212 9.16 -10.11 10.53
C LYS A 212 8.18 -8.95 10.27
N PHE A 213 8.66 -7.85 9.72
CA PHE A 213 7.87 -6.65 9.45
C PHE A 213 6.99 -6.79 8.21
N ILE A 214 7.45 -7.54 7.19
CA ILE A 214 6.61 -7.94 6.06
C ILE A 214 5.38 -8.71 6.57
N PHE A 215 5.55 -9.70 7.45
CA PHE A 215 4.43 -10.54 7.91
C PHE A 215 3.38 -9.74 8.69
N TYR A 216 3.75 -8.89 9.66
CA TYR A 216 2.77 -8.05 10.35
C TYR A 216 2.13 -7.03 9.41
N ALA A 217 2.92 -6.28 8.64
CA ALA A 217 2.43 -5.15 7.87
C ALA A 217 1.59 -5.60 6.66
N THR A 218 1.95 -6.71 6.01
CA THR A 218 1.11 -7.28 4.95
C THR A 218 -0.16 -7.90 5.53
N TYR A 219 -0.10 -8.73 6.59
CA TYR A 219 -1.32 -9.28 7.22
C TYR A 219 -2.33 -8.18 7.60
N LEU A 220 -1.85 -7.10 8.23
CA LEU A 220 -2.66 -5.92 8.52
C LEU A 220 -3.15 -5.20 7.25
N SER A 221 -2.35 -5.13 6.19
CA SER A 221 -2.77 -4.53 4.93
C SER A 221 -3.92 -5.29 4.27
N GLU A 222 -3.88 -6.62 4.28
CA GLU A 222 -4.91 -7.46 3.67
C GLU A 222 -6.22 -7.31 4.44
N LYS A 223 -6.17 -7.41 5.78
CA LYS A 223 -7.37 -7.29 6.61
C LYS A 223 -7.94 -5.86 6.62
N ILE A 224 -7.11 -4.80 6.60
CA ILE A 224 -7.64 -3.43 6.49
C ILE A 224 -8.15 -3.10 5.07
N GLY A 225 -7.52 -3.65 4.02
CA GLY A 225 -7.99 -3.55 2.64
C GLY A 225 -9.39 -4.13 2.49
N TYR A 226 -9.58 -5.38 2.96
CA TYR A 226 -10.87 -6.05 3.06
C TYR A 226 -11.93 -5.16 3.71
N TRP A 227 -11.68 -4.67 4.94
CA TRP A 227 -12.68 -3.90 5.69
C TRP A 227 -13.04 -2.57 5.03
N ARG A 228 -12.09 -1.90 4.37
CA ARG A 228 -12.36 -0.68 3.59
C ARG A 228 -13.25 -0.96 2.39
N TYR A 229 -12.84 -1.90 1.55
CA TYR A 229 -13.51 -2.21 0.30
C TYR A 229 -14.91 -2.80 0.51
N ILE A 230 -15.09 -3.70 1.49
CA ILE A 230 -16.42 -4.25 1.80
C ILE A 230 -17.37 -3.22 2.40
N THR A 231 -16.86 -2.28 3.21
CA THR A 231 -17.67 -1.19 3.78
C THR A 231 -18.14 -0.24 2.68
N ILE A 232 -17.24 0.20 1.79
CA ILE A 232 -17.60 1.03 0.63
C ILE A 232 -18.60 0.31 -0.28
N PHE A 233 -18.38 -0.97 -0.56
CA PHE A 233 -19.32 -1.78 -1.37
C PHE A 233 -20.71 -1.85 -0.75
N ARG A 234 -20.82 -2.18 0.54
CA ARG A 234 -22.10 -2.28 1.26
C ARG A 234 -22.83 -0.93 1.29
N HIS A 235 -22.11 0.16 1.53
CA HIS A 235 -22.65 1.51 1.49
C HIS A 235 -23.20 1.90 0.11
N LEU A 236 -22.41 1.70 -0.96
CA LEU A 236 -22.84 2.03 -2.33
C LEU A 236 -23.92 1.10 -2.88
N LYS A 237 -24.01 -0.13 -2.38
CA LYS A 237 -25.12 -1.07 -2.67
C LYS A 237 -26.42 -0.64 -2.00
N ALA A 238 -26.34 -0.03 -0.83
CA ALA A 238 -27.49 0.53 -0.10
C ALA A 238 -27.90 1.93 -0.61
N ASN A 239 -26.95 2.73 -1.11
CA ASN A 239 -27.17 4.09 -1.59
C ASN A 239 -26.60 4.27 -3.04
N PRO A 240 -27.27 3.72 -4.07
CA PRO A 240 -26.75 3.67 -5.45
C PRO A 240 -26.52 5.03 -6.11
N GLU A 241 -27.14 6.09 -5.60
CA GLU A 241 -26.99 7.48 -6.07
C GLU A 241 -25.56 8.01 -5.87
N TYR A 242 -24.82 7.49 -4.90
CA TYR A 242 -23.41 7.83 -4.66
C TYR A 242 -22.42 6.98 -5.48
N GLN A 243 -22.90 6.04 -6.31
CA GLN A 243 -22.04 5.15 -7.09
C GLN A 243 -21.49 5.85 -8.34
N VAL A 244 -20.51 6.74 -8.14
CA VAL A 244 -19.91 7.60 -9.18
C VAL A 244 -19.13 6.86 -10.27
N TYR A 245 -18.76 5.59 -10.06
CA TYR A 245 -18.03 4.77 -11.03
C TYR A 245 -18.23 3.26 -10.77
N PRO A 246 -18.32 2.38 -11.80
CA PRO A 246 -18.70 0.98 -11.59
C PRO A 246 -17.69 0.09 -10.86
N ILE A 247 -16.45 0.55 -10.60
CA ILE A 247 -15.39 -0.29 -9.99
C ILE A 247 -15.82 -0.91 -8.66
N PHE A 248 -16.59 -0.17 -7.87
CA PHE A 248 -17.05 -0.62 -6.54
C PHE A 248 -17.94 -1.87 -6.62
N LYS A 249 -18.65 -2.10 -7.73
CA LYS A 249 -19.45 -3.33 -7.95
C LYS A 249 -18.61 -4.62 -7.91
N TYR A 250 -17.30 -4.51 -8.13
CA TYR A 250 -16.36 -5.63 -8.19
C TYR A 250 -15.64 -5.87 -6.86
N PHE A 251 -15.85 -5.00 -5.86
CA PHE A 251 -15.13 -5.07 -4.58
C PHE A 251 -15.55 -6.26 -3.71
N GLU A 252 -16.78 -6.76 -3.81
CA GLU A 252 -17.24 -7.93 -3.04
C GLU A 252 -16.38 -9.18 -3.30
N ASN A 253 -16.08 -9.45 -4.57
CA ASN A 253 -15.26 -10.56 -5.01
C ASN A 253 -13.76 -10.28 -4.88
N TRP A 254 -13.33 -9.04 -5.12
CA TRP A 254 -11.97 -8.60 -4.81
C TRP A 254 -11.64 -8.88 -3.33
N CYS A 255 -12.53 -8.51 -2.40
CA CYS A 255 -12.38 -8.79 -0.97
C CYS A 255 -12.17 -10.28 -0.66
N GLN A 256 -12.64 -11.21 -1.49
CA GLN A 256 -12.38 -12.63 -1.29
C GLN A 256 -10.92 -13.00 -1.61
N ASP A 257 -10.28 -12.31 -2.56
CA ASP A 257 -8.83 -12.44 -2.79
C ASP A 257 -8.08 -11.91 -1.56
N GLU A 258 -8.33 -10.67 -1.11
CA GLU A 258 -7.70 -10.09 0.09
C GLU A 258 -7.91 -10.97 1.33
N ASN A 259 -9.09 -11.59 1.49
CA ASN A 259 -9.33 -12.46 2.63
C ASN A 259 -8.44 -13.72 2.57
N ARG A 260 -8.38 -14.41 1.42
CA ARG A 260 -7.47 -15.54 1.17
C ARG A 260 -6.01 -15.16 1.38
N HIS A 261 -5.60 -13.97 0.93
CA HIS A 261 -4.24 -13.44 1.11
C HIS A 261 -3.95 -13.25 2.60
N GLY A 262 -4.87 -12.63 3.34
CA GLY A 262 -4.78 -12.47 4.79
C GLY A 262 -4.83 -13.79 5.57
N ASP A 263 -5.52 -14.81 5.08
CA ASP A 263 -5.58 -16.15 5.71
C ASP A 263 -4.29 -16.95 5.46
N PHE A 264 -3.68 -16.80 4.29
CA PHE A 264 -2.32 -17.27 4.05
C PHE A 264 -1.31 -16.56 4.98
N PHE A 265 -1.33 -15.23 5.07
CA PHE A 265 -0.46 -14.49 5.99
C PHE A 265 -0.71 -14.82 7.48
N SER A 266 -1.93 -15.21 7.85
CA SER A 266 -2.24 -15.78 9.17
C SER A 266 -1.48 -17.09 9.41
N ALA A 267 -1.52 -18.04 8.46
CA ALA A 267 -0.73 -19.28 8.54
C ALA A 267 0.79 -19.01 8.55
N LEU A 268 1.28 -18.03 7.78
CA LEU A 268 2.68 -17.59 7.83
C LEU A 268 3.08 -17.05 9.22
N LEU A 269 2.20 -16.32 9.91
CA LEU A 269 2.44 -15.85 11.27
C LEU A 269 2.40 -17.00 12.31
N LYS A 270 1.43 -17.90 12.21
CA LYS A 270 1.33 -19.09 13.10
C LYS A 270 2.56 -20.00 12.98
N ALA A 271 3.06 -20.19 11.77
CA ALA A 271 4.27 -20.97 11.50
C ALA A 271 5.58 -20.31 12.00
N GLN A 272 5.48 -19.12 12.61
CA GLN A 272 6.59 -18.37 13.20
C GLN A 272 6.23 -17.92 14.63
N PRO A 273 6.15 -18.83 15.62
CA PRO A 273 5.68 -18.52 16.98
C PRO A 273 6.45 -17.39 17.68
N GLN A 274 7.70 -17.13 17.31
CA GLN A 274 8.51 -15.98 17.75
C GLN A 274 7.95 -14.60 17.31
N PHE A 275 6.90 -14.57 16.49
CA PHE A 275 6.15 -13.38 16.10
C PHE A 275 4.79 -13.28 16.79
N LEU A 276 4.37 -14.29 17.57
CA LEU A 276 3.08 -14.31 18.27
C LEU A 276 3.18 -14.56 19.78
N ASN A 277 4.19 -15.29 20.28
CA ASN A 277 4.12 -15.87 21.62
C ASN A 277 4.90 -15.12 22.73
N ASP A 278 5.77 -14.16 22.39
CA ASP A 278 6.61 -13.46 23.37
C ASP A 278 6.13 -12.03 23.70
N TRP A 279 6.65 -11.45 24.78
CA TRP A 279 6.30 -10.07 25.17
C TRP A 279 6.70 -9.04 24.09
N LYS A 280 7.71 -9.34 23.27
CA LYS A 280 8.09 -8.49 22.13
C LYS A 280 7.03 -8.57 21.03
N ALA A 281 6.43 -9.73 20.75
CA ALA A 281 5.33 -9.90 19.82
C ALA A 281 4.11 -9.07 20.22
N LYS A 282 3.80 -8.97 21.52
CA LYS A 282 2.76 -8.04 22.03
C LYS A 282 3.07 -6.58 21.69
N LEU A 283 4.33 -6.15 21.90
CA LEU A 283 4.76 -4.79 21.54
C LEU A 283 4.73 -4.55 20.02
N TRP A 284 5.23 -5.49 19.22
CA TRP A 284 5.23 -5.38 17.77
C TRP A 284 3.82 -5.38 17.17
N SER A 285 2.94 -6.28 17.60
CA SER A 285 1.55 -6.34 17.11
C SER A 285 0.82 -5.02 17.38
N ARG A 286 0.90 -4.50 18.60
CA ARG A 286 0.35 -3.18 18.97
C ARG A 286 0.96 -2.04 18.16
N PHE A 287 2.27 -2.07 17.94
CA PHE A 287 2.99 -1.05 17.18
C PHE A 287 2.52 -1.03 15.72
N PHE A 288 2.43 -2.20 15.07
CA PHE A 288 1.94 -2.30 13.71
C PHE A 288 0.47 -1.89 13.64
N CYS A 289 -0.43 -2.45 14.45
CA CYS A 289 -1.85 -2.04 14.52
C CYS A 289 -1.99 -0.51 14.62
N LEU A 290 -1.41 0.11 15.65
CA LEU A 290 -1.48 1.56 15.85
C LEU A 290 -0.95 2.34 14.65
N SER A 291 0.20 1.93 14.09
CA SER A 291 0.82 2.65 12.98
C SER A 291 -0.02 2.58 11.71
N VAL A 292 -0.66 1.44 11.42
CA VAL A 292 -1.61 1.30 10.31
C VAL A 292 -2.83 2.19 10.53
N TYR A 293 -3.43 2.15 11.73
CA TYR A 293 -4.64 2.92 12.03
C TYR A 293 -4.40 4.44 12.01
N VAL A 294 -3.31 4.91 12.62
CA VAL A 294 -2.90 6.33 12.59
C VAL A 294 -2.62 6.77 11.16
N THR A 295 -1.88 5.98 10.38
CA THR A 295 -1.55 6.34 8.99
C THR A 295 -2.83 6.44 8.16
N MET A 296 -3.71 5.45 8.21
CA MET A 296 -4.99 5.47 7.51
C MET A 296 -5.82 6.71 7.87
N TYR A 297 -6.07 6.92 9.17
CA TYR A 297 -6.90 8.03 9.67
C TYR A 297 -6.37 9.40 9.24
N LEU A 298 -5.04 9.60 9.29
CA LEU A 298 -4.40 10.84 8.84
C LEU A 298 -4.43 10.99 7.31
N ASN A 299 -4.30 9.90 6.55
CA ASN A 299 -4.27 9.88 5.07
C ASN A 299 -5.67 10.19 4.49
N ASP A 300 -6.70 9.64 5.12
CA ASP A 300 -8.10 9.75 4.70
C ASP A 300 -8.76 11.06 5.18
N CYS A 301 -8.46 11.55 6.39
CA CYS A 301 -8.89 12.89 6.81
C CYS A 301 -8.33 14.02 5.93
N GLN A 302 -7.16 13.83 5.29
CA GLN A 302 -6.63 14.74 4.26
C GLN A 302 -7.38 14.65 2.92
N ARG A 303 -8.22 13.62 2.73
CA ARG A 303 -8.93 13.28 1.49
C ARG A 303 -10.43 13.15 1.69
N THR A 304 -10.97 13.81 2.72
CA THR A 304 -12.39 13.78 3.09
C THR A 304 -13.35 14.01 1.91
N ALA A 305 -12.99 14.88 0.95
CA ALA A 305 -13.77 15.11 -0.27
C ALA A 305 -13.98 13.86 -1.16
N PHE A 306 -13.15 12.81 -1.06
CA PHE A 306 -13.42 11.51 -1.70
C PHE A 306 -14.61 10.81 -1.04
N TYR A 307 -14.56 10.68 0.29
CA TYR A 307 -15.57 9.99 1.10
C TYR A 307 -16.91 10.71 1.07
N GLU A 308 -16.91 12.04 1.25
CA GLU A 308 -18.10 12.88 1.10
C GLU A 308 -18.69 12.78 -0.32
N GLY A 309 -17.83 12.71 -1.34
CA GLY A 309 -18.23 12.52 -2.74
C GLY A 309 -18.91 11.18 -3.04
N ILE A 310 -18.76 10.19 -2.15
CA ILE A 310 -19.48 8.91 -2.17
C ILE A 310 -20.45 8.75 -0.99
N GLY A 311 -20.84 9.85 -0.33
CA GLY A 311 -21.87 9.86 0.72
C GLY A 311 -21.44 9.27 2.07
N LEU A 312 -20.13 9.19 2.34
CA LEU A 312 -19.56 8.71 3.59
C LEU A 312 -19.01 9.86 4.44
N ASN A 313 -19.19 9.77 5.76
CA ASN A 313 -18.40 10.53 6.72
C ASN A 313 -17.05 9.84 6.92
N THR A 314 -15.94 10.50 6.56
CA THR A 314 -14.58 9.96 6.66
C THR A 314 -14.26 9.39 8.03
N LYS A 315 -14.57 10.13 9.11
CA LYS A 315 -14.14 9.78 10.47
C LYS A 315 -14.94 8.61 11.05
N GLU A 316 -16.20 8.48 10.64
CA GLU A 316 -17.06 7.34 11.01
C GLU A 316 -16.66 6.09 10.23
N PHE A 317 -16.43 6.24 8.91
CA PHE A 317 -15.89 5.19 8.06
C PHE A 317 -14.55 4.64 8.58
N ASP A 318 -13.59 5.52 8.85
CA ASP A 318 -12.26 5.12 9.31
C ASP A 318 -12.33 4.42 10.67
N MET A 319 -13.13 4.93 11.62
CA MET A 319 -13.29 4.27 12.92
C MET A 319 -13.94 2.90 12.79
N HIS A 320 -14.96 2.73 11.94
CA HIS A 320 -15.56 1.42 11.68
C HIS A 320 -14.53 0.43 11.12
N VAL A 321 -13.76 0.84 10.11
CA VAL A 321 -12.68 0.04 9.50
C VAL A 321 -11.61 -0.33 10.53
N ILE A 322 -11.19 0.61 11.38
CA ILE A 322 -10.21 0.37 12.45
C ILE A 322 -10.73 -0.67 13.44
N ILE A 323 -11.97 -0.51 13.92
CA ILE A 323 -12.58 -1.42 14.90
C ILE A 323 -12.68 -2.84 14.35
N GLU A 324 -13.23 -3.03 13.16
CA GLU A 324 -13.39 -4.36 12.56
C GLU A 324 -12.04 -5.01 12.18
N THR A 325 -11.07 -4.22 11.74
CA THR A 325 -9.70 -4.69 11.53
C THR A 325 -9.06 -5.14 12.85
N ASN A 326 -9.20 -4.34 13.92
CA ASN A 326 -8.64 -4.65 15.24
C ASN A 326 -9.24 -5.96 15.79
N ARG A 327 -10.58 -6.09 15.76
CA ARG A 327 -11.33 -7.31 16.10
C ARG A 327 -10.87 -8.54 15.30
N THR A 328 -10.58 -8.36 14.01
CA THR A 328 -10.05 -9.44 13.16
C THR A 328 -8.63 -9.84 13.58
N THR A 329 -7.74 -8.86 13.79
CA THR A 329 -6.33 -9.10 14.14
C THR A 329 -6.14 -9.67 15.54
N ALA A 330 -7.05 -9.39 16.48
CA ALA A 330 -7.06 -9.95 17.83
C ALA A 330 -7.17 -11.49 17.84
N ARG A 331 -7.68 -12.10 16.76
CA ARG A 331 -7.75 -13.56 16.58
C ARG A 331 -6.39 -14.22 16.33
N ILE A 332 -5.33 -13.45 16.13
CA ILE A 332 -3.97 -13.95 15.85
C ILE A 332 -2.95 -13.26 16.74
N PHE A 333 -2.98 -11.94 16.81
CA PHE A 333 -2.03 -11.15 17.59
C PHE A 333 -2.24 -11.35 19.10
N PRO A 334 -1.15 -11.47 19.89
CA PRO A 334 -1.22 -11.70 21.34
C PRO A 334 -1.70 -10.48 22.14
N ALA A 335 -1.71 -9.29 21.53
CA ALA A 335 -2.28 -8.08 22.10
C ALA A 335 -2.58 -7.07 20.99
N VAL A 336 -3.67 -6.33 21.12
CA VAL A 336 -4.08 -5.26 20.21
C VAL A 336 -4.38 -3.96 20.97
N PRO A 337 -4.36 -2.78 20.31
CA PRO A 337 -4.82 -1.54 20.93
C PRO A 337 -6.31 -1.61 21.31
N ASP A 338 -6.69 -0.95 22.40
CA ASP A 338 -8.10 -0.71 22.77
C ASP A 338 -8.66 0.43 21.90
N VAL A 339 -9.07 0.11 20.67
CA VAL A 339 -9.56 1.09 19.67
C VAL A 339 -11.01 1.50 19.86
N GLU A 340 -11.79 0.74 20.64
CA GLU A 340 -13.19 1.05 20.96
C GLU A 340 -13.29 2.04 22.13
N ASN A 341 -12.21 2.23 22.88
CA ASN A 341 -12.07 3.30 23.86
C ASN A 341 -12.28 4.69 23.23
N PRO A 342 -13.20 5.54 23.75
CA PRO A 342 -13.39 6.90 23.25
C PRO A 342 -12.10 7.74 23.27
N GLU A 343 -11.17 7.45 24.20
CA GLU A 343 -9.86 8.10 24.25
C GLU A 343 -9.00 7.82 23.01
N PHE A 344 -9.12 6.64 22.39
CA PHE A 344 -8.36 6.29 21.19
C PHE A 344 -8.76 7.19 20.02
N LYS A 345 -10.07 7.32 19.76
CA LYS A 345 -10.60 8.24 18.75
C LYS A 345 -10.22 9.69 19.08
N ARG A 346 -10.35 10.12 20.34
CA ARG A 346 -9.98 11.47 20.78
C ARG A 346 -8.51 11.81 20.51
N LYS A 347 -7.61 10.82 20.61
CA LYS A 347 -6.20 10.95 20.22
C LYS A 347 -6.02 11.06 18.71
N LEU A 348 -6.66 10.19 17.93
CA LEU A 348 -6.63 10.28 16.46
C LEU A 348 -7.12 11.64 15.94
N ASP A 349 -8.23 12.15 16.48
CA ASP A 349 -8.75 13.49 16.18
C ASP A 349 -7.69 14.59 16.45
N ARG A 350 -7.00 14.54 17.59
CA ARG A 350 -5.90 15.46 17.90
C ARG A 350 -4.71 15.33 16.95
N MET A 351 -4.36 14.11 16.54
CA MET A 351 -3.31 13.88 15.55
C MET A 351 -3.66 14.54 14.21
N VAL A 352 -4.93 14.50 13.78
CA VAL A 352 -5.41 15.21 12.58
C VAL A 352 -5.23 16.73 12.72
N ASP A 353 -5.63 17.31 13.86
CA ASP A 353 -5.48 18.76 14.11
C ASP A 353 -4.01 19.20 14.10
N ILE A 354 -3.12 18.40 14.66
CA ILE A 354 -1.67 18.68 14.70
C ILE A 354 -1.07 18.52 13.31
N ASN A 355 -1.39 17.44 12.59
CA ASN A 355 -0.90 17.17 11.24
C ASN A 355 -1.34 18.25 10.25
N THR A 356 -2.59 18.70 10.31
CA THR A 356 -3.12 19.83 9.51
C THR A 356 -2.26 21.09 9.69
N LYS A 357 -1.85 21.41 10.92
CA LYS A 357 -0.96 22.56 11.20
C LYS A 357 0.46 22.36 10.64
N ILE A 358 1.01 21.14 10.71
CA ILE A 358 2.32 20.79 10.13
C ILE A 358 2.34 20.93 8.60
N LEU A 359 1.23 20.56 7.94
CA LEU A 359 1.03 20.71 6.50
C LEU A 359 0.90 22.18 6.10
N ALA A 360 0.06 22.96 6.79
CA ALA A 360 -0.10 24.40 6.52
C ALA A 360 1.22 25.20 6.66
N ILE A 361 2.10 24.86 7.61
CA ILE A 361 3.45 25.44 7.70
C ILE A 361 4.33 25.01 6.52
N GLY A 362 4.11 23.83 5.96
CA GLY A 362 4.77 23.38 4.73
C GLY A 362 4.43 24.22 3.51
N GLU A 363 3.17 24.59 3.39
CA GLU A 363 2.60 25.38 2.28
C GLU A 363 2.84 26.89 2.42
N SER A 364 3.20 27.38 3.61
CA SER A 364 3.47 28.80 3.85
C SER A 364 4.62 29.35 3.00
N THR A 365 4.74 30.67 2.88
CA THR A 365 5.86 31.34 2.18
C THR A 365 7.09 31.57 3.09
N ASP A 366 7.09 31.04 4.31
CA ASP A 366 8.20 31.19 5.26
C ASP A 366 9.53 30.62 4.73
N MET A 367 10.66 31.19 5.16
CA MET A 367 11.98 30.62 4.91
C MET A 367 12.10 29.20 5.53
N PRO A 368 12.86 28.26 4.94
CA PRO A 368 12.94 26.87 5.41
C PRO A 368 13.31 26.70 6.88
N VAL A 369 14.21 27.54 7.42
CA VAL A 369 14.59 27.53 8.84
C VAL A 369 13.40 27.90 9.74
N VAL A 370 12.61 28.91 9.35
CA VAL A 370 11.40 29.34 10.06
C VAL A 370 10.32 28.26 10.01
N LYS A 371 10.12 27.60 8.85
CA LYS A 371 9.23 26.44 8.73
C LYS A 371 9.63 25.31 9.68
N ASN A 372 10.92 24.99 9.76
CA ASN A 372 11.42 23.94 10.65
C ASN A 372 11.21 24.31 12.13
N LEU A 373 11.53 25.54 12.53
CA LEU A 373 11.29 26.02 13.90
C LEU A 373 9.82 25.98 14.30
N LYS A 374 8.89 26.33 13.39
CA LYS A 374 7.44 26.22 13.61
C LYS A 374 6.96 24.76 13.64
N ARG A 375 7.59 23.85 12.88
CA ARG A 375 7.21 22.42 12.78
C ARG A 375 7.67 21.57 13.96
N VAL A 376 8.89 21.76 14.46
CA VAL A 376 9.45 20.96 15.57
C VAL A 376 8.50 20.80 16.77
N PRO A 377 7.89 21.86 17.35
CA PRO A 377 6.99 21.69 18.50
C PRO A 377 5.69 20.96 18.16
N LEU A 378 5.21 21.02 16.91
CA LEU A 378 4.03 20.27 16.46
C LEU A 378 4.37 18.80 16.20
N ILE A 379 5.54 18.51 15.62
CA ILE A 379 6.04 17.13 15.45
C ILE A 379 6.21 16.48 16.83
N ALA A 380 6.76 17.20 17.82
CA ALA A 380 6.85 16.72 19.19
C ALA A 380 5.48 16.42 19.82
N GLN A 381 4.46 17.26 19.57
CA GLN A 381 3.08 17.00 20.00
C GLN A 381 2.48 15.76 19.31
N LEU A 382 2.69 15.60 17.99
CA LEU A 382 2.21 14.45 17.23
C LEU A 382 2.83 13.14 17.75
N VAL A 383 4.15 13.12 17.94
CA VAL A 383 4.87 11.99 18.52
C VAL A 383 4.41 11.71 19.95
N SER A 384 4.13 12.74 20.74
CA SER A 384 3.58 12.58 22.10
C SER A 384 2.20 11.92 22.10
N GLU A 385 1.28 12.30 21.22
CA GLU A 385 -0.03 11.63 21.13
C GLU A 385 0.09 10.20 20.57
N ILE A 386 1.00 9.93 19.64
CA ILE A 386 1.26 8.55 19.14
C ILE A 386 1.80 7.68 20.28
N ILE A 387 2.76 8.17 21.07
CA ILE A 387 3.28 7.45 22.24
C ILE A 387 2.17 7.27 23.29
N ALA A 388 1.35 8.30 23.54
CA ALA A 388 0.25 8.22 24.49
C ALA A 388 -0.85 7.24 24.05
N ALA A 389 -1.10 7.09 22.74
CA ALA A 389 -2.00 6.07 22.19
C ALA A 389 -1.37 4.66 22.30
N TYR A 390 -0.07 4.52 22.01
CA TYR A 390 0.65 3.26 22.15
C TYR A 390 0.67 2.75 23.59
N LEU A 391 0.83 3.66 24.57
CA LEU A 391 0.87 3.35 26.00
C LEU A 391 -0.51 3.14 26.65
N MET A 392 -1.62 3.27 25.90
CA MET A 392 -2.93 2.87 26.41
C MET A 392 -2.93 1.38 26.80
N PRO A 393 -3.70 0.96 27.83
CA PRO A 393 -3.87 -0.44 28.17
C PRO A 393 -4.30 -1.25 26.92
N PRO A 394 -3.58 -2.32 26.56
CA PRO A 394 -3.97 -3.15 25.43
C PRO A 394 -5.13 -4.09 25.81
N ILE A 395 -5.82 -4.56 24.78
CA ILE A 395 -6.64 -5.77 24.90
C ILE A 395 -5.71 -6.96 24.68
N GLU A 396 -5.59 -7.81 25.69
CA GLU A 396 -4.88 -9.10 25.60
C GLU A 396 -5.70 -10.06 24.73
N SER A 397 -5.03 -10.73 23.79
CA SER A 397 -5.70 -11.52 22.74
C SER A 397 -4.80 -12.66 22.25
N GLY A 398 -5.13 -13.33 21.15
CA GLY A 398 -4.29 -14.38 20.57
C GLY A 398 -5.06 -15.38 19.73
N SER A 399 -4.32 -16.23 19.03
CA SER A 399 -4.89 -17.37 18.31
C SER A 399 -5.37 -18.44 19.28
N VAL A 400 -6.66 -18.78 19.17
CA VAL A 400 -7.33 -19.82 19.93
C VAL A 400 -6.66 -21.19 19.81
N ASP A 401 -5.94 -21.43 18.72
CA ASP A 401 -5.19 -22.67 18.46
C ASP A 401 -4.01 -22.89 19.43
N PHE A 402 -3.56 -21.84 20.13
CA PHE A 402 -2.49 -21.90 21.14
C PHE A 402 -3.00 -21.77 22.59
N ALA A 403 -4.31 -21.65 22.80
CA ALA A 403 -4.87 -21.70 24.13
C ALA A 403 -5.08 -23.16 24.56
N GLU A 404 -4.40 -23.61 25.61
CA GLU A 404 -4.83 -24.77 26.41
C GLU A 404 -6.13 -24.38 27.14
N PHE A 405 -7.23 -24.36 26.39
CA PHE A 405 -8.52 -23.93 26.88
C PHE A 405 -9.25 -25.13 27.50
N GLU A 406 -9.16 -25.30 28.82
CA GLU A 406 -10.15 -26.11 29.54
C GLU A 406 -11.51 -25.40 29.43
N PRO A 407 -12.51 -25.97 28.73
CA PRO A 407 -13.77 -25.29 28.50
C PRO A 407 -14.62 -25.35 29.77
N LYS A 408 -14.53 -24.31 30.61
CA LYS A 408 -15.54 -24.05 31.63
C LYS A 408 -16.81 -23.53 30.96
N LEU A 409 -17.65 -24.48 30.54
CA LEU A 409 -19.06 -24.25 30.24
C LEU A 409 -19.72 -23.58 31.45
N VAL A 410 -20.14 -22.33 31.26
CA VAL A 410 -21.08 -21.65 32.15
C VAL A 410 -22.39 -21.56 31.38
N TYR A 411 -23.43 -22.19 31.92
CA TYR A 411 -24.78 -22.26 31.37
C TYR A 411 -25.51 -20.91 31.44
#